data_AF-A0A2E4BAD9-F1
#
_entry.id   AF-A0A2E4BAD9-F1
#
_cell.length_a   1.000
_cell.length_b   1.000
_cell.length_c   1.000
_cell.angle_alpha   90.00
_cell.angle_beta   90.00
_cell.angle_gamma   90.00
#
_symmetry.space_group_name_H-M   'P 1'
#
loop_
_entity.id
_entity.type
_entity.pdbx_description
1 polymer ?
#
loop_
_entity_poly.entity_id
_entity_poly.type
_entity_poly.pdbx_seq_one_letter_code
_entity_poly.pdbx_strand_id
1 'polypeptide(L)'
;MYCFVCHDETTETCACACKVHVHRECLLKTIETRDSTNCCICAQPIQNVGVLTRKKPALWVMTFAIVLALTVGFSSFASVLFLALAIDDRNDASFYDLLVCCASSAFLATFAMHFLLKLLTDHDLTVSRNVYSFI
;
A
#
# COMPACT_ATOMS: atom_id res chain seq x y z
N MET A 1 27.93 -1.00 -28.10
CA MET A 1 27.13 0.24 -27.95
C MET A 1 26.74 0.34 -26.48
N TYR A 2 26.74 1.55 -25.90
CA TYR A 2 26.52 1.74 -24.46
C TYR A 2 25.19 2.44 -24.19
N CYS A 3 24.55 2.07 -23.09
CA CYS A 3 23.32 2.69 -22.61
C CYS A 3 23.61 4.13 -22.18
N PHE A 4 22.78 5.08 -22.62
CA PHE A 4 22.93 6.49 -22.25
C PHE A 4 22.78 6.75 -20.74
N VAL A 5 22.06 5.89 -20.01
CA VAL A 5 21.71 6.12 -18.60
C VAL A 5 22.68 5.41 -17.65
N CYS A 6 22.93 4.12 -17.85
CA CYS A 6 23.81 3.35 -16.96
C CYS A 6 25.22 3.12 -17.52
N HIS A 7 25.48 3.51 -18.78
CA HIS A 7 26.73 3.28 -19.49
C HIS A 7 27.15 1.81 -19.68
N ASP A 8 26.29 0.85 -19.35
CA ASP A 8 26.53 -0.57 -19.64
C ASP A 8 26.23 -0.92 -21.10
N GLU A 9 26.75 -2.06 -21.58
CA GLU A 9 26.49 -2.53 -22.93
C GLU A 9 24.99 -2.78 -23.17
N THR A 10 24.51 -2.34 -24.33
CA THR A 10 23.13 -2.56 -24.74
C THR A 10 23.03 -2.71 -26.25
N THR A 11 22.09 -3.55 -26.67
CA THR A 11 21.67 -3.71 -28.07
C THR A 11 20.33 -3.04 -28.33
N GLU A 12 19.65 -2.57 -27.28
CA GLU A 12 18.35 -1.95 -27.37
C GLU A 12 18.47 -0.49 -27.83
N THR A 13 17.52 -0.06 -28.66
CA THR A 13 17.41 1.32 -29.13
C THR A 13 16.09 1.92 -28.65
N CYS A 14 16.15 3.18 -28.21
CA CYS A 14 14.98 3.94 -27.83
C CYS A 14 14.09 4.17 -29.05
N ALA A 15 12.78 3.96 -28.89
CA ALA A 15 11.76 4.17 -29.91
C ALA A 15 11.42 5.66 -30.13
N CYS A 16 12.40 6.55 -29.99
CA CYS A 16 12.34 7.98 -30.30
C CYS A 16 12.93 8.24 -31.70
N ALA A 17 12.68 9.44 -32.24
CA ALA A 17 13.38 9.94 -33.44
C ALA A 17 14.92 9.98 -33.27
N CYS A 18 15.39 10.11 -32.03
CA CYS A 18 16.80 10.19 -31.67
C CYS A 18 17.58 8.87 -31.77
N LYS A 19 16.90 7.72 -31.84
CA LYS A 19 17.49 6.36 -31.93
C LYS A 19 18.64 6.08 -30.94
N VAL A 20 18.61 6.70 -29.76
CA VAL A 20 19.67 6.54 -28.74
C VAL A 20 19.57 5.16 -28.10
N HIS A 21 20.71 4.56 -27.78
CA HIS A 21 20.79 3.26 -27.12
C HIS A 21 20.50 3.39 -25.62
N VAL A 22 19.41 2.76 -25.16
CA VAL A 22 18.98 2.78 -23.75
C VAL A 22 18.28 1.47 -23.44
N HIS A 23 18.60 0.85 -22.31
CA HIS A 23 17.81 -0.30 -21.82
C HIS A 23 16.37 0.11 -21.55
N ARG A 24 15.42 -0.77 -21.85
CA ARG A 24 14.00 -0.58 -21.54
C ARG A 24 13.77 -0.17 -20.08
N GLU A 25 14.43 -0.83 -19.14
CA GLU A 25 14.30 -0.53 -17.71
C GLU A 25 14.81 0.87 -17.35
N CYS A 26 15.95 1.27 -17.89
CA CYS A 26 16.50 2.60 -17.70
C CYS A 26 15.57 3.67 -18.28
N LEU A 27 14.99 3.41 -19.46
CA LEU A 27 14.06 4.30 -20.12
C LEU A 27 12.79 4.49 -19.29
N LEU A 28 12.20 3.40 -18.77
CA LEU A 28 11.03 3.46 -17.88
C LEU A 28 11.31 4.23 -16.59
N LYS A 29 12.45 3.97 -15.92
CA LYS A 29 12.85 4.74 -14.73
C LYS A 29 12.96 6.23 -15.02
N THR A 30 13.46 6.59 -16.21
CA THR A 30 13.60 7.99 -16.61
C THR A 30 12.22 8.64 -16.83
N ILE A 31 11.31 7.93 -17.48
CA ILE A 31 9.92 8.37 -17.69
C ILE A 31 9.19 8.54 -16.35
N GLU A 32 9.29 7.55 -15.45
CA GLU A 32 8.69 7.58 -14.11
C GLU A 32 9.21 8.74 -13.27
N THR A 33 10.51 9.06 -13.37
CA THR A 33 11.12 10.17 -12.60
C THR A 33 10.66 11.54 -13.11
N ARG A 34 10.37 11.66 -14.41
CA ARG A 34 9.97 12.93 -15.03
C ARG A 34 8.44 13.08 -15.17
N ASP A 35 7.69 12.03 -14.89
CA ASP A 35 6.24 11.91 -15.16
C ASP A 35 5.89 12.34 -16.61
N SER A 36 6.76 11.98 -17.57
CA SER A 36 6.68 12.44 -18.96
C SER A 36 7.16 11.38 -19.94
N THR A 37 6.36 11.12 -20.98
CA THR A 37 6.67 10.19 -22.08
C THR A 37 7.54 10.81 -23.17
N ASN A 38 8.01 12.04 -23.00
CA ASN A 38 8.85 12.74 -23.96
C ASN A 38 10.33 12.37 -23.76
N CYS A 39 11.04 12.14 -24.85
CA CYS A 39 12.46 11.84 -24.81
C CYS A 39 13.26 13.01 -24.23
N CYS A 40 14.21 12.72 -23.35
CA CYS A 40 15.06 13.74 -22.72
C CYS A 40 15.97 14.49 -23.70
N ILE A 41 16.28 13.91 -24.85
CA ILE A 41 17.27 14.44 -25.80
C ILE A 41 16.57 15.20 -26.93
N CYS A 42 15.56 14.58 -27.55
CA CYS A 42 14.89 15.15 -28.73
C CYS A 42 13.52 15.78 -28.42
N ALA A 43 13.03 15.71 -27.18
CA ALA A 43 11.70 16.17 -26.76
C ALA A 43 10.51 15.57 -27.51
N GLN A 44 10.74 14.62 -28.42
CA GLN A 44 9.70 13.88 -29.13
C GLN A 44 9.10 12.78 -28.25
N PRO A 45 7.82 12.42 -28.46
CA PRO A 45 7.18 11.34 -27.71
C PRO A 45 7.87 10.00 -28.01
N ILE A 46 8.10 9.21 -26.95
CA ILE A 46 8.64 7.85 -27.06
C ILE A 46 7.52 6.94 -27.56
N GLN A 47 7.75 6.22 -28.67
CA GLN A 47 6.77 5.29 -29.22
C GLN A 47 6.65 4.03 -28.35
N ASN A 48 5.48 3.39 -28.39
CA ASN A 48 5.17 2.14 -27.68
C ASN A 48 5.23 2.22 -26.14
N VAL A 49 5.05 3.38 -25.53
CA VAL A 49 4.87 3.52 -24.07
C VAL A 49 3.39 3.78 -23.78
N GLY A 50 2.76 2.86 -23.06
CA GLY A 50 1.42 3.02 -22.50
C GLY A 50 1.46 3.59 -21.08
N VAL A 51 0.42 4.35 -20.71
CA VAL A 51 0.22 4.86 -19.36
C VAL A 51 -0.97 4.11 -18.74
N LEU A 52 -0.72 3.39 -17.66
CA LEU A 52 -1.73 2.71 -16.85
C LEU A 52 -1.86 3.44 -15.52
N THR A 53 -3.00 4.06 -15.26
CA THR A 53 -3.26 4.68 -13.96
C THR A 53 -3.61 3.60 -12.95
N ARG A 54 -2.70 3.28 -12.02
CA ARG A 54 -2.99 2.39 -10.90
C ARG A 54 -3.36 3.21 -9.67
N LYS A 55 -4.49 2.87 -9.06
CA LYS A 55 -4.87 3.37 -7.73
C LYS A 55 -4.12 2.57 -6.67
N LYS A 56 -3.40 3.26 -5.79
CA LYS A 56 -2.79 2.66 -4.60
C LYS A 56 -3.33 3.37 -3.35
N PRO A 57 -3.67 2.66 -2.27
CA PRO A 57 -4.01 3.32 -1.02
C PRO A 57 -2.84 4.19 -0.55
N ALA A 58 -3.14 5.37 -0.03
CA ALA A 58 -2.10 6.25 0.52
C ALA A 58 -1.31 5.54 1.63
N LEU A 59 -0.01 5.83 1.75
CA LEU A 59 0.85 5.18 2.75
C LEU A 59 0.30 5.38 4.18
N TRP A 60 -0.21 6.57 4.50
CA TRP A 60 -0.78 6.86 5.81
C TRP A 60 -2.03 6.01 6.11
N VAL A 61 -2.86 5.74 5.09
CA VAL A 61 -4.05 4.88 5.19
C VAL A 61 -3.66 3.44 5.47
N MET A 62 -2.63 2.93 4.78
CA MET A 62 -2.07 1.60 5.05
C MET A 62 -1.52 1.50 6.47
N THR A 63 -0.80 2.52 6.93
CA THR A 63 -0.24 2.57 8.29
C THR A 63 -1.36 2.55 9.33
N PHE A 64 -2.40 3.36 9.13
CA PHE A 64 -3.56 3.43 10.02
C PHE A 64 -4.34 2.11 10.06
N ALA A 65 -4.51 1.46 8.90
CA ALA A 65 -5.16 0.15 8.79
C ALA A 65 -4.40 -0.94 9.57
N ILE A 66 -3.07 -0.95 9.50
CA ILE A 66 -2.23 -1.89 10.26
C ILE A 66 -2.40 -1.67 11.76
N VAL A 67 -2.35 -0.42 12.23
CA VAL A 67 -2.53 -0.10 13.65
C VAL A 67 -3.90 -0.56 14.13
N LEU A 68 -4.97 -0.27 13.38
CA LEU A 68 -6.33 -0.72 13.70
C LEU A 68 -6.43 -2.25 13.76
N ALA A 69 -5.86 -2.96 12.79
CA ALA A 69 -5.87 -4.42 12.77
C ALA A 69 -5.17 -5.01 13.99
N LEU A 70 -4.03 -4.42 14.40
CA LEU A 70 -3.34 -4.81 15.63
C LEU A 70 -4.22 -4.56 16.86
N THR A 71 -4.86 -3.39 16.96
CA THR A 71 -5.78 -3.09 18.06
C THR A 71 -6.92 -4.10 18.16
N VAL A 72 -7.55 -4.45 17.03
CA VAL A 72 -8.60 -5.48 16.99
C VAL A 72 -8.08 -6.83 17.49
N GLY A 73 -6.88 -7.24 17.04
CA GLY A 73 -6.24 -8.47 17.47
C GLY A 73 -5.97 -8.51 18.99
N PHE A 74 -5.33 -7.46 19.52
CA PHE A 74 -5.03 -7.35 20.95
C PHE A 74 -6.28 -7.30 21.81
N SER A 75 -7.30 -6.51 21.42
CA SER A 75 -8.56 -6.42 22.18
C SER A 75 -9.34 -7.73 22.17
N SER A 76 -9.34 -8.46 21.04
CA SER A 76 -9.98 -9.78 20.94
C SER A 76 -9.26 -10.80 21.82
N PHE A 77 -7.93 -10.80 21.80
CA PHE A 77 -7.13 -11.67 22.67
C PHE A 77 -7.36 -11.37 24.15
N ALA A 78 -7.36 -10.09 24.53
CA ALA A 78 -7.65 -9.67 25.90
C ALA A 78 -9.06 -10.09 26.34
N SER A 79 -10.07 -9.97 25.46
CA SER A 79 -11.44 -10.41 25.74
C SER A 79 -11.49 -11.90 26.11
N VAL A 80 -10.83 -12.74 25.31
CA VAL A 80 -10.76 -14.19 25.57
C VAL A 80 -10.03 -14.49 26.87
N LEU A 81 -8.93 -13.79 27.16
CA LEU A 81 -8.17 -13.95 28.39
C LEU A 81 -9.00 -13.57 29.62
N PHE A 82 -9.68 -12.40 29.59
CA PHE A 82 -10.54 -11.96 30.68
C PHE A 82 -11.73 -12.88 30.89
N LEU A 83 -12.30 -13.41 29.81
CA LEU A 83 -13.38 -14.40 29.91
C LEU A 83 -12.90 -15.70 30.56
N ALA A 84 -11.72 -16.20 30.18
CA ALA A 84 -11.13 -17.39 30.78
C ALA A 84 -10.87 -17.19 32.28
N LEU A 85 -10.32 -16.04 32.67
CA LEU A 85 -10.10 -15.67 34.07
C LEU A 85 -11.42 -15.54 34.84
N ALA A 86 -12.45 -14.91 34.26
CA ALA A 86 -13.75 -14.77 34.89
C ALA A 86 -14.43 -16.14 35.14
N ILE A 87 -14.23 -17.12 34.25
CA ILE A 87 -14.76 -18.48 34.44
C ILE A 87 -14.07 -19.17 35.62
N ASP A 88 -12.75 -18.98 35.78
CA ASP A 88 -11.95 -19.58 36.85
C ASP A 88 -12.29 -18.95 38.22
N ASP A 89 -12.40 -17.62 38.28
CA ASP A 89 -12.69 -16.83 39.51
C ASP A 89 -14.19 -16.57 39.75
N ARG A 90 -15.07 -17.46 39.29
CA ARG A 90 -16.54 -17.30 39.34
C ARG A 90 -17.12 -16.90 40.71
N ASN A 91 -16.44 -17.23 41.81
CA ASN A 91 -16.91 -16.97 43.17
C ASN A 91 -16.27 -15.74 43.83
N ASP A 92 -15.36 -15.06 43.15
CA ASP A 92 -14.61 -13.93 43.69
C ASP A 92 -15.23 -12.57 43.32
N ALA A 93 -14.93 -11.56 44.13
CA ALA A 93 -15.43 -10.19 43.93
C ALA A 93 -14.98 -9.58 42.59
N SER A 94 -13.89 -10.09 42.00
CA SER A 94 -13.31 -9.66 40.72
C SER A 94 -14.10 -10.13 39.49
N PHE A 95 -15.05 -11.07 39.64
CA PHE A 95 -15.81 -11.66 38.53
C PHE A 95 -16.51 -10.61 37.65
N TYR A 96 -17.22 -9.66 38.27
CA TYR A 96 -17.94 -8.62 37.55
C TYR A 96 -17.01 -7.64 36.85
N ASP A 97 -15.88 -7.30 37.48
CA ASP A 97 -14.87 -6.41 36.89
C ASP A 97 -14.24 -7.06 35.64
N LEU A 98 -13.92 -8.36 35.69
CA LEU A 98 -13.41 -9.11 34.55
C LEU A 98 -14.43 -9.19 33.40
N LEU A 99 -15.72 -9.39 33.72
CA LEU A 99 -16.78 -9.38 32.71
C LEU A 99 -16.95 -8.01 32.04
N VAL A 100 -16.87 -6.91 32.79
CA VAL A 100 -16.92 -5.54 32.24
C VAL A 100 -15.70 -5.29 31.35
N CYS A 101 -14.51 -5.73 31.75
CA CYS A 101 -13.30 -5.67 30.93
C CYS A 101 -13.43 -6.50 29.63
N CYS A 102 -14.04 -7.68 29.70
CA CYS A 102 -14.31 -8.51 28.52
C CYS A 102 -15.30 -7.81 27.56
N ALA A 103 -16.42 -7.29 28.09
CA ALA A 103 -17.44 -6.65 27.26
C ALA A 103 -16.92 -5.37 26.59
N SER A 104 -16.15 -4.55 27.31
CA SER A 104 -15.56 -3.32 26.77
C SER A 104 -14.50 -3.59 25.70
N SER A 105 -13.65 -4.61 25.89
CA SER A 105 -12.65 -4.99 24.88
C SER A 105 -13.28 -5.59 23.62
N ALA A 106 -14.34 -6.40 23.75
CA ALA A 106 -15.11 -6.91 22.61
C ALA A 106 -15.84 -5.79 21.83
N PHE A 107 -16.41 -4.81 22.54
CA PHE A 107 -17.04 -3.65 21.92
C PHE A 107 -16.03 -2.81 21.13
N LEU A 108 -14.85 -2.56 21.70
CA LEU A 108 -13.77 -1.82 21.06
C LEU A 108 -13.29 -2.52 19.77
N ALA A 109 -13.11 -3.84 19.81
CA ALA A 109 -12.75 -4.64 18.64
C ALA A 109 -13.81 -4.54 17.53
N THR A 110 -15.10 -4.60 17.89
CA THR A 110 -16.20 -4.49 16.92
C THR A 110 -16.21 -3.13 16.22
N PHE A 111 -16.06 -2.05 16.99
CA PHE A 111 -16.04 -0.69 16.44
C PHE A 111 -14.81 -0.45 15.56
N ALA A 112 -13.62 -0.88 16.01
CA ALA A 112 -12.39 -0.76 15.25
C ALA A 112 -12.44 -1.57 13.94
N MET A 113 -13.05 -2.76 13.95
CA MET A 113 -13.26 -3.56 12.74
C MET A 113 -14.20 -2.87 11.74
N HIS A 114 -15.30 -2.28 12.23
CA HIS A 114 -16.22 -1.54 11.36
C HIS A 114 -15.54 -0.32 10.72
N PHE A 115 -14.74 0.41 11.50
CA PHE A 115 -13.96 1.54 10.99
C PHE A 115 -12.90 1.09 9.98
N LEU A 116 -12.17 0.00 10.25
CA LEU A 116 -11.19 -0.57 9.33
C LEU A 116 -11.85 -0.97 8.00
N LEU A 117 -13.01 -1.63 8.06
CA LEU A 117 -13.73 -2.04 6.86
C LEU A 117 -14.16 -0.82 6.04
N LYS A 118 -14.70 0.20 6.71
CA LYS A 118 -15.07 1.46 6.06
C LYS A 118 -13.86 2.14 5.40
N LEU A 119 -12.72 2.21 6.11
CA LEU A 119 -11.48 2.79 5.61
C LEU A 119 -10.95 2.06 4.36
N LEU A 120 -11.07 0.74 4.32
CA LEU A 120 -10.62 -0.08 3.18
C LEU A 120 -11.56 0.02 1.97
N THR A 121 -12.86 0.24 2.20
CA THR A 121 -13.85 0.43 1.13
C THR A 121 -13.87 1.85 0.56
N ASP A 122 -13.30 2.82 1.26
CA ASP A 122 -13.33 4.21 0.83
C ASP A 122 -12.31 4.46 -0.29
N HIS A 123 -12.82 4.58 -1.52
CA HIS A 123 -12.00 4.75 -2.71
C HIS A 123 -11.34 6.14 -2.80
N ASP A 124 -11.78 7.11 -2.00
CA ASP A 124 -11.22 8.47 -1.99
C ASP A 124 -9.86 8.55 -1.27
N LEU A 125 -9.49 7.49 -0.54
CA LEU A 125 -8.20 7.36 0.14
C LEU A 125 -7.10 6.77 -0.77
N THR A 126 -7.39 6.60 -2.06
CA THR A 126 -6.43 6.08 -3.04
C THR A 126 -5.74 7.21 -3.80
N VAL A 127 -4.41 7.13 -3.86
CA VAL A 127 -3.58 8.01 -4.69
C VAL A 127 -3.45 7.35 -6.07
N SER A 128 -3.75 8.10 -7.12
CA SER A 128 -3.49 7.68 -8.49
C SER A 128 -2.00 7.79 -8.79
N ARG A 129 -1.37 6.69 -9.23
CA ARG A 129 0.00 6.70 -9.75
C ARG A 129 -0.01 6.20 -11.19
N ASN A 130 0.59 6.97 -12.08
CA ASN A 130 0.85 6.54 -13.44
C ASN A 130 1.92 5.44 -13.42
N VAL A 131 1.61 4.31 -14.04
CA VAL A 131 2.54 3.21 -14.28
C VAL A 131 2.79 3.18 -15.78
N TYR A 132 4.06 3.33 -16.15
CA TYR A 132 4.46 3.32 -17.55
C TYR A 132 4.90 1.91 -17.92
N SER A 133 4.46 1.43 -19.08
CA SER A 133 4.85 0.12 -19.59
C SER A 133 5.02 0.17 -21.10
N PHE A 134 5.95 -0.61 -21.64
CA PHE A 134 6.01 -0.80 -23.08
C PHE A 134 4.87 -1.70 -23.55
N ILE A 135 4.25 -1.35 -24.69
CA ILE A 135 3.19 -2.10 -25.37
C ILE A 135 3.84 -3.06 -26.38
#